data_AF-A0A965JVL6-F1
#
_entry.id   AF-A0A965JVL6-F1
#
_cell.length_a   1.000
_cell.length_b   1.000
_cell.length_c   1.000
_cell.angle_alpha   90.00
_cell.angle_beta   90.00
_cell.angle_gamma   90.00
#
_symmetry.space_group_name_H-M   'P 1'
#
loop_
_entity.id
_entity.type
_entity.pdbx_description
1 polymer ?
#
loop_
_entity_poly.entity_id
_entity_poly.type
_entity_poly.pdbx_seq_one_letter_code
_entity_poly.pdbx_strand_id
1 'polypeptide(L)'
;MPVDVFINHIMPFAYKKQNVILLNDIRNFVFDYQLITDYYLYDLNEFCLLVDLIFFCNNGVSLVEKVDGSLYDILDRNILFRNFSFEEKDDFVNQQFYLNIGSETQRKNKFLLSLLNQWERTRFINKFLIVDFE
;
A
#
# COMPACT_ATOMS: atom_id res chain seq x y z
N MET A 1 -14.16 -19.00 20.99
CA MET A 1 -12.80 -19.50 20.71
C MET A 1 -12.33 -20.30 21.92
N PRO A 2 -11.72 -21.49 21.77
CA PRO A 2 -11.31 -22.32 22.91
C PRO A 2 -10.22 -21.65 23.75
N VAL A 3 -10.32 -21.78 25.07
CA VAL A 3 -9.35 -21.18 26.02
C VAL A 3 -7.94 -21.71 25.79
N ASP A 4 -7.80 -22.99 25.44
CA ASP A 4 -6.50 -23.61 25.17
C ASP A 4 -5.78 -22.98 23.96
N VAL A 5 -6.53 -22.58 22.93
CA VAL A 5 -5.96 -21.88 21.77
C VAL A 5 -5.48 -20.49 22.18
N PHE A 6 -6.26 -19.79 23.02
CA PHE A 6 -5.86 -18.50 23.53
C PHE A 6 -4.57 -18.60 24.36
N ILE A 7 -4.53 -19.50 25.35
CA ILE A 7 -3.40 -19.65 26.28
C ILE A 7 -2.14 -20.16 25.59
N ASN A 8 -2.26 -21.18 24.72
CA ASN A 8 -1.08 -21.86 24.17
C ASN A 8 -0.59 -21.27 22.84
N HIS A 9 -1.46 -20.59 22.08
CA HIS A 9 -1.13 -20.14 20.73
C HIS A 9 -1.26 -18.64 20.50
N ILE A 10 -1.94 -17.88 21.36
CA ILE A 10 -2.10 -16.42 21.21
C ILE A 10 -1.32 -15.66 22.30
N MET A 11 -1.58 -15.98 23.56
CA MET A 11 -1.01 -15.34 24.74
C MET A 11 0.55 -15.29 24.74
N PRO A 12 1.28 -16.35 24.31
CA PRO A 12 2.74 -16.33 24.31
C PRO A 12 3.33 -15.31 23.33
N PHE A 13 2.57 -14.92 22.30
CA PHE A 13 2.97 -13.88 21.36
C PHE A 13 2.54 -12.48 21.82
N ALA A 14 1.45 -12.38 22.60
CA ALA A 14 0.99 -11.12 23.17
C ALA A 14 1.97 -10.55 24.22
N TYR A 15 2.66 -11.41 24.97
CA TYR A 15 3.66 -10.99 25.96
C TYR A 15 5.09 -10.88 25.42
N LYS A 16 5.34 -11.29 24.17
CA LYS A 16 6.62 -11.03 23.52
C LYS A 16 6.72 -9.55 23.21
N LYS A 17 7.84 -8.94 23.63
CA LYS A 17 8.15 -7.55 23.29
C LYS A 17 8.14 -7.40 21.78
N GLN A 18 7.16 -6.67 21.27
CA GLN A 18 7.01 -6.39 19.86
C GLN A 18 8.15 -5.48 19.38
N ASN A 19 8.50 -5.60 18.10
CA ASN A 19 9.54 -4.76 17.51
C ASN A 19 9.09 -3.28 17.58
N VAL A 20 9.91 -2.43 18.19
CA VAL A 20 9.59 -1.00 18.40
C VAL A 20 9.43 -0.27 17.06
N ILE A 21 10.23 -0.63 16.06
CA ILE A 21 10.15 -0.04 14.71
C ILE A 21 8.81 -0.39 14.08
N LEU A 22 8.39 -1.66 14.15
CA LEU A 22 7.10 -2.11 13.63
C LEU A 22 5.93 -1.40 14.33
N LEU A 23 5.96 -1.29 15.66
CA LEU A 23 4.92 -0.58 16.41
C LEU A 23 4.86 0.92 16.04
N ASN A 24 6.02 1.54 15.82
CA ASN A 24 6.09 2.92 15.39
C ASN A 24 5.51 3.09 13.98
N ASP A 25 5.84 2.20 13.05
CA ASP A 25 5.31 2.20 11.69
C ASP A 25 3.79 2.02 11.68
N ILE A 26 3.23 1.08 12.46
CA ILE A 26 1.77 0.89 12.59
C ILE A 26 1.08 2.17 13.08
N ARG A 27 1.66 2.85 14.08
CA ARG A 27 1.11 4.10 14.61
C ARG A 27 1.15 5.23 13.56
N ASN A 28 2.29 5.37 12.89
CA ASN A 28 2.46 6.41 11.87
C ASN A 28 1.60 6.14 10.64
N PHE A 29 1.39 4.87 10.27
CA PHE A 29 0.55 4.50 9.14
C PHE A 29 -0.87 5.07 9.26
N VAL A 30 -1.48 5.05 10.44
CA VAL A 30 -2.83 5.62 10.64
C VAL A 30 -2.85 7.11 10.33
N PHE A 31 -1.84 7.84 10.81
CA PHE A 31 -1.70 9.27 10.57
C PHE A 31 -1.39 9.57 9.09
N ASP A 32 -0.40 8.88 8.51
CA ASP A 32 -0.01 9.02 7.10
C ASP A 32 -1.20 8.74 6.18
N TYR A 33 -1.92 7.65 6.45
CA TYR A 33 -3.09 7.24 5.67
C TYR A 33 -4.18 8.30 5.74
N GLN A 34 -4.51 8.79 6.94
CA GLN A 34 -5.53 9.82 7.11
C GLN A 34 -5.15 11.12 6.39
N LEU A 35 -3.90 11.58 6.54
CA LEU A 35 -3.40 12.78 5.86
C LEU A 35 -3.55 12.66 4.34
N ILE A 36 -3.12 11.52 3.77
CA ILE A 36 -3.22 11.27 2.34
C ILE A 36 -4.68 11.25 1.90
N THR A 37 -5.54 10.48 2.58
CA THR A 37 -6.94 10.38 2.17
C THR A 37 -7.69 11.70 2.31
N ASP A 38 -7.39 12.48 3.34
CA ASP A 38 -8.05 13.76 3.58
C ASP A 38 -7.68 14.76 2.47
N TYR A 39 -6.39 14.88 2.10
CA TYR A 39 -5.96 15.73 0.97
C TYR A 39 -6.72 15.41 -0.32
N TYR A 40 -6.72 14.13 -0.72
CA TYR A 40 -7.39 13.72 -1.95
C TYR A 40 -8.93 13.72 -1.85
N LEU A 41 -9.52 13.77 -0.65
CA LEU A 41 -10.95 13.92 -0.47
C LEU A 41 -11.41 15.37 -0.63
N TYR A 42 -10.63 16.32 -0.12
CA TYR A 42 -10.99 17.74 -0.13
C TYR A 42 -10.58 18.45 -1.42
N ASP A 43 -9.40 18.15 -1.96
CA ASP A 43 -8.83 18.87 -3.10
C ASP A 43 -9.01 18.12 -4.43
N LEU A 44 -9.22 16.79 -4.38
CA LEU A 44 -9.32 15.90 -5.55
C LEU A 44 -10.40 14.81 -5.38
N ASN A 45 -10.15 13.59 -5.89
CA ASN A 45 -10.99 12.41 -5.63
C ASN A 45 -10.13 11.14 -5.45
N GLU A 46 -10.77 10.05 -5.00
CA GLU A 46 -10.10 8.76 -4.73
C GLU A 46 -9.42 8.15 -5.97
N PHE A 47 -9.90 8.44 -7.19
CA PHE A 47 -9.29 7.95 -8.42
C PHE A 47 -7.98 8.65 -8.73
N CYS A 48 -7.88 9.96 -8.48
CA CYS A 48 -6.61 10.70 -8.58
C CYS A 48 -5.56 10.09 -7.64
N LEU A 49 -5.93 9.76 -6.39
CA LEU A 49 -5.04 9.06 -5.46
C LEU A 49 -4.56 7.71 -6.02
N LEU A 50 -5.45 6.94 -6.65
CA LEU A 50 -5.07 5.66 -7.26
C LEU A 50 -4.03 5.84 -8.37
N VAL A 51 -4.25 6.83 -9.25
CA VAL A 51 -3.33 7.15 -10.36
C VAL A 51 -1.96 7.54 -9.82
N ASP A 52 -1.90 8.45 -8.83
CA ASP A 52 -0.65 8.91 -8.27
C ASP A 52 0.09 7.81 -7.51
N LEU A 53 -0.62 6.96 -6.77
CA LEU A 53 -0.04 5.79 -6.09
C LEU A 53 0.54 4.81 -7.10
N ILE A 54 -0.19 4.47 -8.14
CA ILE A 54 0.29 3.59 -9.21
C ILE A 54 1.53 4.19 -9.85
N PHE A 55 1.48 5.47 -10.23
CA PHE A 55 2.60 6.17 -10.84
C PHE A 55 3.83 6.18 -9.93
N PHE A 56 3.64 6.41 -8.63
CA PHE A 56 4.72 6.36 -7.65
C PHE A 56 5.32 4.97 -7.50
N CYS A 57 4.47 3.94 -7.36
CA CYS A 57 4.88 2.55 -7.21
C CYS A 57 5.55 2.01 -8.48
N ASN A 58 5.20 2.56 -9.65
CA ASN A 58 5.75 2.21 -10.96
C ASN A 58 6.93 3.12 -11.36
N ASN A 59 7.69 3.62 -10.38
CA ASN A 59 8.88 4.46 -10.57
C ASN A 59 8.67 5.72 -11.44
N GLY A 60 7.48 6.32 -11.39
CA GLY A 60 7.15 7.50 -12.19
C GLY A 60 6.96 7.22 -13.67
N VAL A 61 6.62 6.00 -14.04
CA VAL A 61 6.25 5.61 -15.41
C VAL A 61 4.77 5.26 -15.46
N SER A 62 4.09 5.65 -16.54
CA SER A 62 2.68 5.27 -16.75
C SER A 62 2.56 3.76 -17.00
N LEU A 63 1.55 3.11 -16.40
CA LEU A 63 1.26 1.70 -16.69
C LEU A 63 0.92 1.46 -18.17
N VAL A 64 0.46 2.49 -18.89
CA VAL A 64 0.19 2.41 -20.33
C VAL A 64 1.48 2.16 -21.12
N GLU A 65 2.61 2.68 -20.64
CA GLU A 65 3.89 2.55 -21.32
C GLU A 65 4.56 1.23 -20.98
N LYS A 66 4.67 0.93 -19.68
CA LYS A 66 5.22 -0.31 -19.15
C LYS A 66 4.94 -0.48 -17.66
N VAL A 67 4.95 -1.73 -17.22
CA VAL A 67 5.08 -2.06 -15.80
C VAL A 67 6.57 -2.13 -15.45
N ASP A 68 6.99 -1.33 -14.49
CA ASP A 68 8.35 -1.29 -13.97
C ASP A 68 8.56 -2.35 -12.87
N GLY A 69 9.80 -2.84 -12.75
CA GLY A 69 10.18 -3.82 -11.73
C GLY A 69 9.83 -3.38 -10.30
N SER A 70 9.89 -2.08 -10.03
CA SER A 70 9.55 -1.50 -8.72
C SER A 70 8.12 -1.80 -8.25
N LEU A 71 7.15 -1.89 -9.16
CA LEU A 71 5.78 -2.23 -8.79
C LEU A 71 5.70 -3.70 -8.34
N TYR A 72 6.41 -4.60 -9.01
CA TYR A 72 6.51 -6.00 -8.60
C TYR A 72 7.21 -6.16 -7.25
N ASP A 73 8.28 -5.40 -7.00
CA ASP A 73 8.98 -5.38 -5.72
C ASP A 73 8.07 -4.91 -4.57
N ILE A 74 7.13 -3.99 -4.84
CA ILE A 74 6.13 -3.56 -3.88
C ILE A 74 5.09 -4.66 -3.64
N LEU A 75 4.59 -5.31 -4.70
CA LEU A 75 3.64 -6.42 -4.59
C LEU A 75 4.23 -7.59 -3.78
N ASP A 76 5.51 -7.90 -3.96
CA ASP A 76 6.21 -9.01 -3.27
C ASP A 76 6.32 -8.87 -1.75
N ARG A 77 5.96 -7.71 -1.21
CA ARG A 77 5.82 -7.50 0.24
C ARG A 77 4.58 -8.16 0.80
N ASN A 78 3.59 -8.41 -0.04
CA ASN A 78 2.43 -9.22 0.32
C ASN A 78 2.75 -10.71 0.18
N ILE A 79 2.44 -11.48 1.22
CA ILE A 79 2.77 -12.91 1.27
C ILE A 79 2.11 -13.74 0.15
N LEU A 80 0.94 -13.31 -0.34
CA LEU A 80 0.25 -13.97 -1.45
C LEU A 80 1.03 -13.77 -2.75
N PHE A 81 1.32 -12.51 -3.07
CA PHE A 81 1.99 -12.12 -4.32
C PHE A 81 3.43 -12.59 -4.38
N ARG A 82 4.12 -12.70 -3.23
CA ARG A 82 5.46 -13.28 -3.18
C ARG A 82 5.55 -14.69 -3.78
N ASN A 83 4.46 -15.45 -3.73
CA ASN A 83 4.39 -16.81 -4.26
C ASN A 83 3.84 -16.86 -5.69
N PHE A 84 3.39 -15.74 -6.25
CA PHE A 84 2.90 -15.68 -7.62
C PHE A 84 4.06 -15.72 -8.62
N SER A 85 3.80 -16.34 -9.77
CA SER A 85 4.67 -16.23 -10.94
C SER A 85 4.68 -14.78 -11.45
N PHE A 86 5.63 -14.49 -12.34
CA PHE A 86 5.67 -13.17 -12.98
C PHE A 86 4.39 -12.91 -13.79
N GLU A 87 3.91 -13.90 -14.54
CA GLU A 87 2.69 -13.82 -15.35
C GLU A 87 1.46 -13.58 -14.48
N GLU A 88 1.35 -14.25 -13.33
CA GLU A 88 0.24 -14.04 -12.39
C GLU A 88 0.22 -12.62 -11.81
N LYS A 89 1.40 -12.03 -11.54
CA LYS A 89 1.50 -10.64 -11.08
C LYS A 89 1.17 -9.65 -12.20
N ASP A 90 1.67 -9.89 -13.42
CA ASP A 90 1.39 -9.05 -14.58
C ASP A 90 -0.10 -9.04 -14.91
N ASP A 91 -0.74 -10.22 -14.93
CA ASP A 91 -2.19 -10.36 -15.09
C ASP A 91 -2.97 -9.60 -14.01
N PHE A 92 -2.53 -9.70 -12.74
CA PHE A 92 -3.15 -8.95 -11.65
C PHE A 92 -3.03 -7.44 -11.85
N VAL A 93 -1.83 -6.94 -12.19
CA VAL A 93 -1.59 -5.51 -12.42
C VAL A 93 -2.44 -5.02 -13.58
N ASN A 94 -2.48 -5.77 -14.68
CA ASN A 94 -3.27 -5.44 -15.86
C ASN A 94 -4.76 -5.38 -15.54
N GLN A 95 -5.30 -6.38 -14.84
CA GLN A 95 -6.74 -6.42 -14.52
C GLN A 95 -7.12 -5.36 -13.49
N GLN A 96 -6.36 -5.23 -12.40
CA GLN A 96 -6.77 -4.41 -11.26
C GLN A 96 -6.42 -2.94 -11.41
N PHE A 97 -5.29 -2.61 -12.04
CA PHE A 97 -4.77 -1.25 -12.09
C PHE A 97 -4.87 -0.64 -13.50
N TYR A 98 -4.47 -1.36 -14.55
CA TYR A 98 -4.51 -0.83 -15.91
C TYR A 98 -5.94 -0.78 -16.48
N LEU A 99 -6.62 -1.92 -16.52
CA LEU A 99 -8.02 -2.01 -16.96
C LEU A 99 -8.99 -1.46 -15.91
N ASN A 100 -8.51 -1.26 -14.68
CA ASN A 100 -9.28 -0.83 -13.52
C ASN A 100 -10.59 -1.65 -13.36
N ILE A 101 -10.51 -2.97 -13.52
CA ILE A 101 -11.68 -3.84 -13.39
C ILE A 101 -12.20 -3.74 -11.94
N GLY A 102 -13.50 -3.47 -11.80
CA GLY A 102 -14.17 -3.30 -10.51
C GLY A 102 -14.06 -1.87 -9.93
N SER A 103 -15.12 -1.42 -9.28
CA SER A 103 -15.27 -0.04 -8.76
C SER A 103 -14.73 0.19 -7.35
N GLU A 104 -13.82 -0.67 -6.85
CA GLU A 104 -13.31 -0.60 -5.48
C GLU A 104 -12.02 0.24 -5.35
N THR A 105 -12.00 1.45 -5.91
CA THR A 105 -10.83 2.36 -5.91
C THR A 105 -10.26 2.56 -4.51
N GLN A 106 -11.11 2.81 -3.51
CA GLN A 106 -10.66 2.95 -2.12
C GLN A 106 -9.90 1.73 -1.60
N ARG A 107 -10.34 0.52 -1.96
CA ARG A 107 -9.68 -0.73 -1.55
C ARG A 107 -8.32 -0.86 -2.23
N LYS A 108 -8.22 -0.49 -3.50
CA LYS A 108 -6.96 -0.46 -4.26
C LYS A 108 -5.97 0.53 -3.64
N ASN A 109 -6.43 1.72 -3.27
CA ASN A 109 -5.64 2.73 -2.56
C ASN A 109 -5.12 2.20 -1.22
N LYS A 110 -6.02 1.66 -0.38
CA LYS A 110 -5.66 1.05 0.91
C LYS A 110 -4.64 -0.07 0.74
N PHE A 111 -4.85 -0.93 -0.27
CA PHE A 111 -3.94 -2.03 -0.57
C PHE A 111 -2.54 -1.51 -0.91
N LEU A 112 -2.40 -0.61 -1.89
CA LEU A 112 -1.10 -0.07 -2.29
C LEU A 112 -0.41 0.68 -1.14
N LEU A 113 -1.13 1.55 -0.43
CA LEU A 113 -0.59 2.29 0.72
C LEU A 113 -0.07 1.34 1.82
N SER A 114 -0.78 0.23 2.07
CA SER A 114 -0.38 -0.75 3.08
C SER A 114 0.91 -1.51 2.74
N LEU A 115 1.30 -1.54 1.46
CA LEU A 115 2.55 -2.16 1.00
C LEU A 115 3.73 -1.20 1.05
N LEU A 116 3.49 0.11 1.12
CA LEU A 116 4.54 1.12 1.25
C LEU A 116 5.09 1.13 2.67
N ASN A 117 6.41 1.16 2.80
CA ASN A 117 7.06 1.39 4.08
C ASN A 117 6.99 2.87 4.48
N GLN A 118 7.35 3.18 5.73
CA GLN A 118 7.31 4.54 6.25
C GLN A 118 8.06 5.58 5.37
N TRP A 119 9.23 5.22 4.86
CA TRP A 119 10.04 6.12 4.02
C TRP A 119 9.37 6.41 2.68
N GLU A 120 8.78 5.40 2.06
CA GLU A 120 8.09 5.55 0.80
C GLU A 120 6.80 6.35 0.95
N ARG A 121 6.03 6.15 2.03
CA ARG A 121 4.87 7.00 2.33
C ARG A 121 5.28 8.44 2.53
N THR A 122 6.35 8.69 3.27
CA THR A 122 6.92 10.04 3.44
C THR A 122 7.32 10.65 2.08
N ARG A 123 7.98 9.87 1.21
CA ARG A 123 8.37 10.32 -0.13
C ARG A 123 7.17 10.58 -1.02
N PHE A 124 6.12 9.77 -0.92
CA PHE A 124 4.86 9.98 -1.61
C PHE A 124 4.22 11.30 -1.17
N ILE A 125 4.03 11.50 0.14
CA ILE A 125 3.49 12.74 0.72
C ILE A 125 4.29 13.95 0.24
N ASN A 126 5.62 13.91 0.33
CA ASN A 126 6.45 15.02 -0.12
C ASN A 126 6.26 15.30 -1.61
N LYS A 127 6.19 14.27 -2.45
CA LYS A 127 6.11 14.42 -3.91
C LYS A 127 4.75 14.93 -4.40
N PHE A 128 3.64 14.50 -3.78
CA PHE A 128 2.29 14.75 -4.31
C PHE A 128 1.40 15.63 -3.43
N LEU A 129 1.77 15.88 -2.17
CA LEU A 129 0.97 16.71 -1.26
C LEU A 129 1.68 18.02 -0.91
N ILE A 130 3.01 18.00 -0.75
CA ILE A 130 3.75 19.17 -0.25
C ILE A 130 4.30 20.03 -1.40
N VAL A 131 4.76 19.42 -2.49
CA VAL A 131 5.38 20.14 -3.62
C VAL A 131 4.39 21.02 -4.39
N ASP A 132 3.07 20.84 -4.20
CA ASP A 132 2.03 21.69 -4.82
C ASP A 132 1.83 23.07 -4.13
N PHE A 133 2.65 23.41 -3.13
CA PHE A 133 2.58 24.70 -2.40
C PHE A 133 3.63 25.75 -2.80
N GLU A 134 4.37 25.57 -3.91
CA GLU A 134 5.25 26.60 -4.52
C GLU A 134 4.71 27.11 -5.86
#